data_AF-A0A7S1D1D6-F1
#
_entry.id   AF-A0A7S1D1D6-F1
#
_cell.length_a   1.000
_cell.length_b   1.000
_cell.length_c   1.000
_cell.angle_alpha   90.00
_cell.angle_beta   90.00
_cell.angle_gamma   90.00
#
_symmetry.space_group_name_H-M   'P 1'
#
loop_
_entity.id
_entity.type
_entity.pdbx_description
1 polymer ?
#
loop_
_entity_poly.entity_id
_entity_poly.type
_entity_poly.pdbx_seq_one_letter_code
_entity_poly.pdbx_strand_id
1 'polypeptide(L)'
;FLHETNSRDRKSILAKSNEFAKREGRPQLKHLLLPRTTGFNASLESLRESSPVVYDVTMAYRGYGGTVQNSSDLSIPMLWTTLRHKIPEEIHIRIKKYSMEEVLQDASWLDKQWAEKDRLLSHFSRHQSFPADSRGFCRHREFDTRKFAMENSVVALCRLFIVPFTFPILILFSIPICWAVFWIWVFYKSY
;
A
#
# COMPACT_ATOMS: atom_id res chain seq x y z
N PHE A 1 12.34 25.29 -8.54
CA PHE A 1 13.05 25.61 -7.28
C PHE A 1 12.90 24.53 -6.20
N LEU A 2 11.72 24.29 -5.59
CA LEU A 2 11.58 23.27 -4.51
C LEU A 2 11.85 21.81 -4.95
N HIS A 3 11.49 21.43 -6.18
CA HIS A 3 11.78 20.10 -6.71
C HIS A 3 13.29 19.85 -6.94
N GLU A 4 14.03 20.94 -7.17
CA GLU A 4 15.45 20.88 -7.49
C GLU A 4 16.32 20.81 -6.23
N THR A 5 15.96 21.54 -5.17
CA THR A 5 16.62 21.44 -3.85
C THR A 5 16.46 20.04 -3.28
N ASN A 6 15.24 19.49 -3.30
CA ASN A 6 14.95 18.14 -2.82
C ASN A 6 15.70 17.05 -3.61
N SER A 7 15.91 17.28 -4.92
CA SER A 7 16.71 16.38 -5.75
C SER A 7 18.21 16.45 -5.46
N ARG A 8 18.75 17.63 -5.10
CA ARG A 8 20.15 17.79 -4.69
C ARG A 8 20.41 17.13 -3.33
N ASP A 9 19.50 17.29 -2.37
CA ASP A 9 19.64 16.73 -1.04
C ASP A 9 19.68 15.20 -1.08
N ARG A 10 18.77 14.58 -1.83
CA ARG A 10 18.76 13.13 -2.04
C ARG A 10 20.04 12.59 -2.68
N LYS A 11 20.59 13.27 -3.71
CA LYS A 11 21.86 12.86 -4.33
C LYS A 11 22.99 12.87 -3.30
N SER A 12 23.00 13.89 -2.42
CA SER A 12 23.99 13.96 -1.33
C SER A 12 23.83 12.83 -0.30
N ILE A 13 22.59 12.46 0.03
CA ILE A 13 22.31 11.35 0.97
C ILE A 13 22.71 10.01 0.36
N LEU A 14 22.40 9.78 -0.93
CA LEU A 14 22.83 8.59 -1.65
C LEU A 14 24.35 8.51 -1.75
N ALA A 15 25.04 9.62 -2.02
CA ALA A 15 26.50 9.67 -2.05
C ALA A 15 27.10 9.26 -0.69
N LYS A 16 26.61 9.84 0.42
CA LYS A 16 27.03 9.46 1.78
C LYS A 16 26.76 7.99 2.08
N SER A 17 25.60 7.47 1.67
CA SER A 17 25.27 6.05 1.82
C SER A 17 26.22 5.16 1.04
N ASN A 18 26.60 5.54 -0.18
CA ASN A 18 27.53 4.77 -1.02
C ASN A 18 28.97 4.86 -0.54
N GLU A 19 29.40 5.99 0.02
CA GLU A 19 30.70 6.10 0.71
C GLU A 19 30.77 5.16 1.91
N PHE A 20 29.71 5.12 2.72
CA PHE A 20 29.60 4.15 3.81
C PHE A 20 29.59 2.71 3.29
N ALA A 21 28.84 2.43 2.22
CA ALA A 21 28.84 1.12 1.57
C ALA A 21 30.25 0.66 1.18
N LYS A 22 31.03 1.56 0.57
CA LYS A 22 32.39 1.28 0.13
C LYS A 22 33.33 1.00 1.31
N ARG A 23 33.18 1.72 2.43
CA ARG A 23 34.00 1.51 3.64
C ARG A 23 33.71 0.15 4.28
N GLU A 24 32.45 -0.25 4.33
CA GLU A 24 31.99 -1.50 4.95
C GLU A 24 32.00 -2.70 3.99
N GLY A 25 32.42 -2.53 2.73
CA GLY A 25 32.42 -3.61 1.73
C GLY A 25 31.02 -4.06 1.28
N ARG A 26 30.00 -3.21 1.41
CA ARG A 26 28.59 -3.47 1.09
C ARG A 26 28.22 -3.02 -0.33
N PRO A 27 27.12 -3.54 -0.92
CA PRO A 27 26.72 -3.18 -2.28
C PRO A 27 26.39 -1.68 -2.40
N GLN A 28 26.86 -1.07 -3.49
CA GLN A 28 26.51 0.30 -3.84
C GLN A 28 25.18 0.32 -4.60
N LEU A 29 24.20 1.07 -4.09
CA LEU A 29 22.85 1.12 -4.62
C LEU A 29 22.61 2.47 -5.33
N LYS A 30 21.79 2.47 -6.39
CA LYS A 30 21.54 3.64 -7.23
C LYS A 30 20.24 4.37 -6.89
N HIS A 31 19.20 3.60 -6.60
CA HIS A 31 17.84 4.06 -6.34
C HIS A 31 17.48 4.01 -4.86
N LEU A 32 18.18 3.17 -4.09
CA LEU A 32 17.92 2.93 -2.68
C LEU A 32 19.09 3.35 -1.79
N LEU A 33 18.78 3.62 -0.53
CA LEU A 33 19.79 3.74 0.53
C LEU A 33 20.11 2.36 1.10
N LEU A 34 21.31 2.22 1.67
CA LEU A 34 21.68 0.98 2.35
C LEU A 34 20.74 0.70 3.53
N PRO A 35 20.33 -0.56 3.73
CA PRO A 35 19.51 -0.91 4.87
C PRO A 35 20.30 -0.82 6.18
N ARG A 36 19.58 -0.48 7.25
CA ARG A 36 20.07 -0.58 8.63
C ARG A 36 19.93 -2.03 9.09
N THR A 37 21.04 -2.76 9.11
CA THR A 37 21.08 -4.19 9.46
C THR A 37 20.94 -4.43 10.96
N THR A 38 21.54 -3.57 11.80
CA THR A 38 21.57 -3.76 13.26
C THR A 38 20.19 -3.82 13.89
N GLY A 39 19.31 -2.87 13.54
CA GLY A 39 17.94 -2.83 14.07
C GLY A 39 17.09 -4.00 13.58
N PHE A 40 17.25 -4.37 12.31
CA PHE A 40 16.57 -5.53 11.74
C PHE A 40 16.95 -6.82 12.46
N ASN A 41 18.25 -7.06 12.66
CA ASN A 41 18.74 -8.24 13.36
C ASN A 41 18.28 -8.27 14.83
N ALA A 42 18.28 -7.12 15.52
CA ALA A 42 17.78 -7.03 16.88
C ALA A 42 16.29 -7.38 16.98
N SER A 43 15.47 -6.92 16.03
CA SER A 43 14.05 -7.28 15.95
C SER A 43 13.84 -8.76 15.67
N LEU A 44 14.64 -9.36 14.78
CA LEU A 44 14.56 -10.80 14.50
C LEU A 44 14.93 -11.64 15.73
N GLU A 45 15.98 -11.26 16.47
CA GLU A 45 16.38 -11.99 17.68
C GLU A 45 15.28 -11.95 18.75
N SER A 46 14.63 -10.79 18.93
CA SER A 46 13.54 -10.65 19.91
C SER A 46 12.28 -11.43 19.52
N LEU A 47 12.06 -11.68 18.23
CA LEU A 47 10.89 -12.39 17.72
C LEU A 47 11.19 -13.87 17.43
N ARG A 48 12.39 -14.34 17.75
CA ARG A 48 12.89 -15.68 17.41
C ARG A 48 11.99 -16.81 17.91
N GLU A 49 11.45 -16.67 19.12
CA GLU A 49 10.55 -17.67 19.71
C GLU A 49 9.22 -17.80 18.96
N SER A 50 8.74 -16.71 18.35
CA SER A 50 7.46 -16.68 17.63
C SER A 50 7.56 -17.14 16.17
N SER A 51 8.77 -17.39 15.65
CA SER A 51 9.08 -17.68 14.22
C SER A 51 8.16 -16.93 13.23
N PRO A 52 8.19 -15.58 13.23
CA PRO A 52 7.35 -14.79 12.34
C PRO A 52 7.78 -14.95 10.88
N VAL A 53 6.81 -14.71 10.01
CA VAL A 53 7.05 -14.59 8.57
C VAL A 53 7.51 -13.17 8.24
N VAL A 54 8.57 -13.05 7.45
CA VAL A 54 9.04 -11.76 6.94
C VAL A 54 8.39 -11.48 5.58
N TYR A 55 7.63 -10.39 5.51
CA TYR A 55 7.05 -9.91 4.26
C TYR A 55 7.97 -8.86 3.63
N ASP A 56 8.40 -9.13 2.41
CA ASP A 56 9.09 -8.15 1.58
C ASP A 56 8.10 -7.51 0.61
N VAL A 57 7.86 -6.20 0.78
CA VAL A 57 6.92 -5.43 -0.03
C VAL A 57 7.69 -4.35 -0.78
N THR A 58 7.57 -4.34 -2.11
CA THR A 58 8.12 -3.31 -2.99
C THR A 58 6.99 -2.69 -3.78
N MET A 59 6.87 -1.36 -3.71
CA MET A 59 5.84 -0.60 -4.42
C MET A 59 6.49 0.38 -5.39
N ALA A 60 5.95 0.46 -6.59
CA ALA A 60 6.34 1.45 -7.59
C ALA A 60 5.11 2.06 -8.26
N TYR A 61 5.17 3.37 -8.49
CA TYR A 61 4.12 4.13 -9.14
C TYR A 61 4.46 4.30 -10.62
N ARG A 62 3.46 4.18 -11.49
CA ARG A 62 3.62 4.52 -12.90
C ARG A 62 4.05 5.98 -13.05
N GLY A 63 5.01 6.23 -13.94
CA GLY A 63 5.74 7.49 -14.07
C GLY A 63 7.02 7.58 -13.23
N TYR A 64 7.44 6.50 -12.58
CA TYR A 64 8.72 6.48 -11.86
C TYR A 64 9.90 6.59 -12.83
N GLY A 65 10.62 7.71 -12.77
CA GLY A 65 11.82 7.99 -13.59
C GLY A 65 13.13 7.89 -12.82
N GLY A 66 13.23 7.03 -11.80
CA GLY A 66 14.45 6.87 -10.99
C GLY A 66 14.56 7.84 -9.80
N THR A 67 13.55 8.67 -9.58
CA THR A 67 13.41 9.53 -8.40
C THR A 67 12.00 9.37 -7.86
N VAL A 68 11.86 9.07 -6.57
CA VAL A 68 10.56 9.23 -5.88
C VAL A 68 10.29 10.73 -5.88
N GLN A 69 9.34 11.16 -6.71
CA GLN A 69 8.85 12.53 -6.62
C GLN A 69 8.22 12.63 -5.22
N ASN A 70 8.80 13.49 -4.38
CA ASN A 70 8.18 13.88 -3.13
C ASN A 70 6.96 14.71 -3.50
N SER A 71 5.87 14.04 -3.88
CA SER A 71 4.56 14.62 -3.80
C SER A 71 4.31 14.80 -2.31
N SER A 72 4.61 16.00 -1.81
CA SER A 72 4.07 16.56 -0.55
C SER A 72 2.54 16.68 -0.59
N ASP A 73 1.89 15.84 -1.38
CA ASP A 73 0.48 15.80 -1.72
C ASP A 73 -0.01 14.34 -1.73
N LEU A 74 0.69 13.45 -1.00
CA LEU A 74 0.08 12.22 -0.47
C LEU A 74 -0.82 12.57 0.73
N SER A 75 -1.53 13.70 0.63
CA SER A 75 -2.68 13.99 1.46
C SER A 75 -3.70 12.91 1.12
N ILE A 76 -4.31 12.33 2.18
CA ILE A 76 -5.39 11.33 2.11
C ILE A 76 -6.26 11.61 0.88
N PRO A 77 -6.63 10.59 0.07
CA PRO A 77 -7.45 10.78 -1.13
C PRO A 77 -8.80 11.37 -0.76
N MET A 78 -8.83 12.68 -0.64
CA MET A 78 -9.98 13.51 -0.34
C MET A 78 -10.57 13.89 -1.70
N LEU A 79 -11.89 14.05 -1.76
CA LEU A 79 -12.66 14.30 -2.99
C LEU A 79 -12.09 15.41 -3.91
N TRP A 80 -11.26 16.30 -3.36
CA TRP A 80 -10.59 17.38 -4.10
C TRP A 80 -9.32 16.95 -4.84
N THR A 81 -8.57 15.95 -4.36
CA THR A 81 -7.35 15.45 -5.01
C THR A 81 -7.67 14.52 -6.19
N THR A 82 -8.79 13.79 -6.13
CA THR A 82 -9.38 13.06 -7.27
C THR A 82 -9.81 14.01 -8.38
N LEU A 83 -10.51 15.11 -8.05
CA LEU A 83 -10.92 16.12 -9.03
C LEU A 83 -9.73 16.80 -9.72
N ARG A 84 -8.60 16.97 -9.00
CA ARG A 84 -7.37 17.59 -9.52
C ARG A 84 -6.43 16.64 -10.27
N HIS A 85 -6.83 15.39 -10.57
CA HIS A 85 -6.02 14.42 -11.35
C HIS A 85 -4.62 14.15 -10.77
N LYS A 86 -4.41 14.34 -9.46
CA LYS A 86 -3.07 14.17 -8.84
C LYS A 86 -2.80 12.75 -8.33
N ILE A 87 -3.71 11.81 -8.58
CA ILE A 87 -3.58 10.45 -8.11
C ILE A 87 -2.74 9.66 -9.11
N PRO A 88 -1.71 8.91 -8.66
CA PRO A 88 -0.97 8.03 -9.56
C PRO A 88 -1.93 7.02 -10.18
N GLU A 89 -1.97 7.01 -11.52
CA GLU A 89 -2.91 6.21 -12.30
C GLU A 89 -2.82 4.72 -11.97
N GLU A 90 -1.60 4.24 -11.72
CA GLU A 90 -1.33 2.83 -11.53
C GLU A 90 -0.23 2.61 -10.49
N ILE A 91 -0.50 1.70 -9.55
CA ILE A 91 0.41 1.29 -8.48
C ILE A 91 0.72 -0.18 -8.67
N HIS A 92 2.01 -0.50 -8.84
CA HIS A 92 2.50 -1.87 -8.91
C HIS A 92 3.04 -2.26 -7.55
N ILE A 93 2.51 -3.35 -6.98
CA ILE A 93 2.93 -3.88 -5.68
C ILE A 93 3.44 -5.30 -5.87
N ARG A 94 4.70 -5.50 -5.48
CA ARG A 94 5.37 -6.80 -5.43
C ARG A 94 5.50 -7.24 -3.98
N ILE A 95 4.91 -8.38 -3.66
CA ILE A 95 4.96 -8.98 -2.31
C ILE A 95 5.64 -10.34 -2.39
N LYS A 96 6.63 -10.55 -1.53
CA LYS A 96 7.24 -11.85 -1.28
C LYS A 96 7.15 -12.22 0.19
N LYS A 97 7.15 -13.53 0.43
CA LYS A 97 7.07 -14.13 1.76
C LYS A 97 8.34 -14.93 2.01
N TYR A 98 8.97 -14.69 3.16
CA TYR A 98 10.17 -15.39 3.61
C TYR A 98 9.93 -15.99 5.00
N SER A 99 10.43 -17.20 5.25
CA SER A 99 10.42 -17.77 6.61
C SER A 99 11.56 -17.16 7.43
N MET A 100 11.43 -17.18 8.76
CA MET A 100 12.49 -16.66 9.63
C MET A 100 13.80 -17.42 9.47
N GLU A 101 13.73 -18.73 9.27
CA GLU A 101 14.90 -19.60 9.11
C GLU A 101 15.70 -19.23 7.85
N GLU A 102 15.01 -18.93 6.74
CA GLU A 102 15.66 -18.50 5.50
C GLU A 102 16.40 -17.16 5.66
N VAL A 103 15.83 -16.25 6.46
CA VAL A 103 16.42 -14.93 6.74
C VAL A 103 17.63 -15.05 7.66
N LEU A 104 17.53 -15.86 8.72
CA LEU A 104 18.60 -16.03 9.71
C LEU A 104 19.78 -16.86 9.18
N GLN A 105 19.57 -17.68 8.15
CA GLN A 105 20.63 -18.50 7.55
C GLN A 105 21.73 -17.66 6.90
N ASP A 106 21.41 -16.44 6.44
CA ASP A 106 22.32 -15.59 5.69
C ASP A 106 22.36 -14.16 6.26
N ALA A 107 23.46 -13.82 6.94
CA ALA A 107 23.67 -12.47 7.48
C ALA A 107 23.68 -11.37 6.40
N SER A 108 23.97 -11.74 5.14
CA SER A 108 23.94 -10.84 3.98
C SER A 108 22.59 -10.83 3.26
N TRP A 109 21.58 -11.56 3.78
CA TRP A 109 20.26 -11.67 3.17
C TRP A 109 19.63 -10.30 2.91
N LEU A 110 19.69 -9.40 3.89
CA LEU A 110 19.11 -8.06 3.79
C LEU A 110 19.77 -7.25 2.67
N ASP A 111 21.09 -7.36 2.52
CA ASP A 111 21.84 -6.68 1.46
C ASP A 111 21.51 -7.26 0.09
N LYS A 112 21.33 -8.57 -0.01
CA LYS A 112 20.87 -9.24 -1.24
C LYS A 112 19.46 -8.78 -1.63
N GLN A 113 18.53 -8.68 -0.68
CA GLN A 113 17.17 -8.18 -0.96
C GLN A 113 17.20 -6.73 -1.44
N TRP A 114 18.00 -5.87 -0.81
CA TRP A 114 18.12 -4.47 -1.24
C TRP A 114 18.77 -4.34 -2.62
N ALA A 115 19.78 -5.15 -2.92
CA ALA A 115 20.38 -5.20 -4.26
C ALA A 115 19.38 -5.68 -5.33
N GLU A 116 18.53 -6.66 -5.02
CA GLU A 116 17.46 -7.09 -5.92
C GLU A 116 16.46 -5.94 -6.15
N LYS A 117 16.02 -5.27 -5.09
CA LYS A 117 15.10 -4.12 -5.19
C LYS A 117 15.66 -2.99 -6.04
N ASP A 118 16.95 -2.68 -5.92
CA ASP A 118 17.60 -1.66 -6.73
C ASP A 118 17.58 -2.00 -8.23
N ARG A 119 17.81 -3.28 -8.56
CA ARG A 119 17.68 -3.80 -9.95
C ARG A 119 16.24 -3.73 -10.45
N LEU A 120 15.27 -4.06 -9.59
CA LEU A 120 13.85 -3.97 -9.93
C LEU A 120 13.42 -2.54 -10.19
N LEU A 121 13.86 -1.59 -9.38
CA LEU A 121 13.57 -0.17 -9.61
C LEU A 121 14.26 0.34 -10.87
N SER A 122 15.46 -0.14 -11.18
CA SER A 122 16.15 0.15 -12.45
C SER A 122 15.34 -0.36 -13.66
N HIS A 123 14.79 -1.58 -13.57
CA HIS A 123 13.92 -2.16 -14.60
C HIS A 123 12.60 -1.38 -14.71
N PHE A 124 11.94 -1.14 -13.58
CA PHE A 124 10.68 -0.41 -13.52
C PHE A 124 10.82 1.00 -14.09
N SER A 125 11.94 1.68 -13.83
CA SER A 125 12.20 3.01 -14.40
C SER A 125 12.19 3.01 -15.94
N ARG A 126 12.50 1.90 -16.60
CA ARG A 126 12.55 1.78 -18.06
C ARG A 126 11.27 1.21 -18.65
N HIS A 127 10.72 0.18 -18.00
CA HIS A 127 9.60 -0.61 -18.53
C HIS A 127 8.25 -0.23 -17.91
N GLN A 128 8.23 0.55 -16.82
CA GLN A 128 7.04 0.91 -16.03
C GLN A 128 6.24 -0.30 -15.54
N SER A 129 6.88 -1.47 -15.45
CA SER A 129 6.30 -2.71 -14.95
C SER A 129 7.37 -3.53 -14.23
N PHE A 130 6.94 -4.35 -13.27
CA PHE A 130 7.84 -5.33 -12.66
C PHE A 130 8.02 -6.54 -13.59
N PRO A 131 9.23 -7.12 -13.63
CA PRO A 131 9.47 -8.33 -14.41
C PRO A 131 8.59 -9.47 -13.90
N ALA A 132 8.01 -10.25 -14.83
CA ALA A 132 7.23 -11.43 -14.47
C ALA A 132 8.13 -12.44 -13.78
N ASP A 133 7.83 -12.78 -12.52
CA ASP A 133 8.53 -13.82 -11.79
C ASP A 133 7.91 -15.17 -12.15
N SER A 134 8.57 -15.92 -13.05
CA SER A 134 8.11 -17.24 -13.50
C SER A 134 8.11 -18.30 -12.40
N ARG A 135 8.64 -17.99 -11.22
CA ARG A 135 8.78 -18.94 -10.10
C ARG A 135 7.56 -18.99 -9.18
N GLY A 136 6.54 -18.14 -9.38
CA GLY A 136 5.27 -18.19 -8.63
C GLY A 136 5.32 -17.74 -7.16
N PHE A 137 6.50 -17.50 -6.58
CA PHE A 137 6.67 -17.04 -5.19
C PHE A 137 6.32 -15.56 -4.96
N CYS A 138 6.14 -14.80 -6.05
CA CYS A 138 5.92 -13.37 -6.03
C CYS A 138 4.46 -13.09 -6.38
N ARG A 139 3.72 -12.48 -5.45
CA ARG A 139 2.37 -11.97 -5.76
C ARG A 139 2.51 -10.54 -6.27
N HIS A 140 2.31 -10.38 -7.57
CA HIS A 140 2.21 -9.07 -8.22
C HIS A 140 0.76 -8.61 -8.22
N ARG A 141 0.53 -7.38 -7.77
CA ARG A 141 -0.79 -6.74 -7.75
C ARG A 141 -0.65 -5.36 -8.40
N GLU A 142 -1.38 -5.16 -9.47
CA GLU A 142 -1.53 -3.87 -10.13
C GLU A 142 -2.85 -3.29 -9.65
N PHE A 143 -2.78 -2.10 -9.04
CA PHE A 143 -3.94 -1.36 -8.61
C PHE A 143 -4.11 -0.15 -9.51
N ASP A 144 -5.18 -0.16 -10.29
CA ASP A 144 -5.67 1.01 -11.02
C ASP A 144 -6.41 1.90 -10.02
N THR A 145 -5.72 2.93 -9.53
CA THR A 145 -6.26 3.81 -8.49
C THR A 145 -7.48 4.57 -8.99
N ARG A 146 -7.57 4.84 -10.30
CA ARG A 146 -8.67 5.63 -10.88
C ARG A 146 -9.98 4.86 -10.83
N LYS A 147 -9.98 3.59 -11.25
CA LYS A 147 -11.18 2.74 -11.18
C LYS A 147 -11.63 2.53 -9.75
N PHE A 148 -10.70 2.18 -8.86
CA PHE A 148 -11.00 1.96 -7.45
C PHE A 148 -11.53 3.21 -6.75
N ALA A 149 -10.94 4.38 -7.01
CA ALA A 149 -11.41 5.64 -6.45
C ALA A 149 -12.81 6.02 -6.98
N MET A 150 -13.08 5.80 -8.28
CA MET A 150 -14.39 6.06 -8.86
C MET A 150 -15.46 5.13 -8.29
N GLU A 151 -15.20 3.83 -8.22
CA GLU A 151 -16.12 2.84 -7.65
C GLU A 151 -16.47 3.17 -6.20
N ASN A 152 -15.46 3.42 -5.35
CA ASN A 152 -15.70 3.79 -3.96
C ASN A 152 -16.46 5.11 -3.80
N SER A 153 -16.18 6.10 -4.65
CA SER A 153 -16.87 7.39 -4.62
C SER A 153 -18.33 7.25 -5.03
N VAL A 154 -18.62 6.46 -6.07
CA VAL A 154 -20.00 6.18 -6.52
C VAL A 154 -20.76 5.41 -5.45
N VAL A 155 -20.16 4.37 -4.87
CA VAL A 155 -20.78 3.61 -3.77
C VAL A 155 -21.04 4.50 -2.55
N ALA A 156 -20.11 5.39 -2.20
CA ALA A 156 -20.29 6.34 -1.10
C ALA A 156 -21.45 7.31 -1.37
N LEU A 157 -21.55 7.85 -2.59
CA LEU A 157 -22.68 8.71 -2.99
C LEU A 157 -24.00 7.93 -2.98
N CYS A 158 -24.04 6.74 -3.58
CA CYS A 158 -25.21 5.88 -3.53
C CYS A 158 -25.62 5.58 -2.08
N ARG A 159 -24.68 5.28 -1.18
CA ARG A 159 -24.98 5.05 0.24
C ARG A 159 -25.50 6.31 0.93
N LEU A 160 -24.91 7.46 0.64
CA LEU A 160 -25.34 8.76 1.17
C LEU A 160 -26.78 9.10 0.76
N PHE A 161 -27.17 8.79 -0.48
CA PHE A 161 -28.52 9.05 -0.98
C PHE A 161 -29.52 7.94 -0.67
N ILE A 162 -29.13 6.66 -0.65
CA ILE A 162 -30.09 5.56 -0.50
C ILE A 162 -30.49 5.39 0.98
N VAL A 163 -29.54 5.46 1.92
CA VAL A 163 -29.81 5.23 3.36
C VAL A 163 -30.86 6.18 3.96
N PRO A 164 -30.82 7.52 3.72
CA PRO A 164 -31.82 8.41 4.30
C PRO A 164 -33.19 8.32 3.62
N PHE A 165 -33.29 7.72 2.44
CA PHE A 165 -34.58 7.48 1.78
C PHE A 165 -35.17 6.12 2.15
N THR A 166 -34.36 5.08 2.31
CA THR A 166 -34.85 3.74 2.67
C THR A 166 -35.32 3.65 4.11
N PHE A 167 -34.64 4.33 5.04
CA PHE A 167 -35.02 4.35 6.46
C PHE A 167 -36.44 4.90 6.74
N PRO A 168 -36.86 6.09 6.23
CA PRO A 168 -38.21 6.58 6.42
C PRO A 168 -39.25 5.75 5.67
N ILE A 169 -38.91 5.17 4.51
CA ILE A 169 -39.80 4.26 3.79
C ILE A 169 -40.09 3.00 4.64
N LEU A 170 -39.07 2.41 5.26
CA LEU A 170 -39.24 1.26 6.16
C LEU A 170 -40.06 1.60 7.41
N ILE A 171 -39.88 2.79 7.98
CA ILE A 171 -40.69 3.27 9.11
C ILE A 171 -42.15 3.46 8.68
N LEU A 172 -42.38 4.08 7.53
CA LEU A 172 -43.73 4.32 6.99
C LEU A 172 -44.51 3.02 6.78
N PHE A 173 -43.86 1.97 6.29
CA PHE A 173 -44.51 0.66 6.09
C PHE A 173 -44.62 -0.18 7.37
N SER A 174 -43.70 -0.06 8.32
CA SER A 174 -43.72 -0.88 9.55
C SER A 174 -44.76 -0.43 10.57
N ILE A 175 -44.99 0.87 10.72
CA ILE A 175 -46.01 1.44 11.64
C ILE A 175 -47.42 0.87 11.39
N PRO A 176 -47.99 0.87 10.16
CA PRO A 176 -49.34 0.36 9.91
C PRO A 176 -49.44 -1.16 10.09
N ILE A 177 -48.39 -1.91 9.78
CA ILE A 177 -48.35 -3.36 10.00
C ILE A 177 -48.38 -3.67 11.50
N CYS A 178 -47.54 -3.01 12.30
CA CYS A 178 -47.55 -3.14 13.75
C CYS A 178 -48.91 -2.75 14.35
N TRP A 179 -49.53 -1.69 13.84
CA TRP A 179 -50.86 -1.26 14.26
C TRP A 179 -51.94 -2.32 13.95
N ALA A 180 -51.93 -2.89 12.75
CA ALA A 180 -52.88 -3.95 12.37
C ALA A 180 -52.73 -5.19 13.25
N VAL A 181 -51.50 -5.65 13.50
CA VAL A 181 -51.22 -6.81 14.37
C VAL A 181 -51.66 -6.53 15.81
N PHE A 182 -51.43 -5.33 16.33
CA PHE A 182 -51.88 -4.94 17.67
C PHE A 182 -53.41 -5.01 17.81
N TRP A 183 -54.15 -4.46 16.85
CA TRP A 183 -55.62 -4.52 16.88
C TRP A 183 -56.14 -5.95 16.75
N ILE A 184 -55.56 -6.77 15.87
CA ILE A 184 -55.92 -8.19 15.76
C ILE A 184 -55.74 -8.92 17.10
N TRP A 185 -54.63 -8.67 17.81
CA TRP A 185 -54.38 -9.25 19.13
C TRP A 185 -55.38 -8.78 20.19
N VAL A 186 -55.74 -7.50 20.20
CA VAL A 186 -56.76 -6.95 21.11
C VAL A 186 -58.12 -7.61 20.88
N PHE A 187 -58.53 -7.77 19.62
CA PHE A 187 -59.79 -8.45 19.29
C PHE A 187 -59.77 -9.93 19.71
N TYR A 188 -58.66 -10.63 19.50
CA TYR A 188 -58.51 -12.03 19.92
C TYR A 188 -58.59 -12.21 21.44
N LYS A 189 -58.04 -11.28 22.22
CA LYS A 189 -58.09 -11.33 23.69
C LYS A 189 -59.45 -10.93 24.28
N SER A 190 -60.24 -10.17 23.53
CA SER A 190 -61.57 -9.70 23.96
C SER A 190 -62.69 -10.72 23.72
N TYR A 191 -62.43 -11.77 22.94
CA TYR A 191 -63.30 -12.94 22.75
C TYR A 191 -62.86 -14.08 23.69
#